data_AF-A0A2P2LDQ2-F1
#
_entry.id   AF-A0A2P2LDQ2-F1
#
_cell.length_a   1.000
_cell.length_b   1.000
_cell.length_c   1.000
_cell.angle_alpha   90.00
_cell.angle_beta   90.00
_cell.angle_gamma   90.00
#
_symmetry.space_group_name_H-M   'P 1'
#
loop_
_entity.id
_entity.type
_entity.pdbx_description
1 polymer ?
#
loop_
_entity_poly.entity_id
_entity_poly.type
_entity_poly.pdbx_seq_one_letter_code
_entity_poly.pdbx_strand_id
1 'polypeptide(L)'
;MFSIDSARYKYVSKLAIKLLEEGFHLQEHLLALRRYYFMESADWADYFIMSLWHHNWCATEAYQRVSEIQSFLELSVQRSSCERDPYKDRLFVYVKGDGMMPLSTSAIGVHSFDFLGLGYRVDWPVSIVLTHGTFKIYAEIFSFLIRVKLSVFSLTDAWRSLKEVMPLIRENHHSMRHRQELAHFHMLVKLWHQVNHFISTLRQYVQSQLSHLSWCRFLHSLNNKVRTFLFQLITENNCIVQLISHRAKIENEL
;
A
#
# COMPACT_ATOMS: atom_id res chain seq x y z
N MET A 1 26.31 -0.33 43.11
CA MET A 1 25.22 0.66 42.94
C MET A 1 24.55 0.58 41.57
N PHE A 2 25.27 0.38 40.46
CA PHE A 2 24.71 0.27 39.09
C PHE A 2 23.76 -0.92 38.78
N SER A 3 23.73 -1.98 39.59
CA SER A 3 22.94 -3.20 39.29
C SER A 3 21.45 -3.08 39.69
N ILE A 4 21.14 -2.23 40.68
CA ILE A 4 19.77 -2.10 41.24
C ILE A 4 18.88 -1.29 40.28
N ASP A 5 19.44 -0.26 39.63
CA ASP A 5 18.70 0.56 38.67
C ASP A 5 18.34 -0.21 37.39
N SER A 6 19.21 -1.13 36.96
CA SER A 6 18.95 -2.02 35.81
C SER A 6 17.79 -2.99 36.09
N ALA A 7 17.75 -3.58 37.28
CA ALA A 7 16.68 -4.50 37.67
C ALA A 7 15.31 -3.78 37.82
N ARG A 8 15.31 -2.60 38.46
CA ARG A 8 14.10 -1.76 38.60
C ARG A 8 13.58 -1.27 37.25
N TYR A 9 14.48 -0.77 36.39
CA TYR A 9 14.14 -0.36 35.03
C TYR A 9 13.50 -1.50 34.22
N LYS A 10 14.10 -2.70 34.28
CA LYS A 10 13.57 -3.89 33.59
C LYS A 10 12.19 -4.29 34.09
N TYR A 11 11.95 -4.20 35.39
CA TYR A 11 10.64 -4.49 35.99
C TYR A 11 9.58 -3.49 35.54
N VAL A 12 9.86 -2.19 35.64
CA VAL A 12 8.93 -1.11 35.22
C VAL A 12 8.65 -1.21 33.71
N SER A 13 9.67 -1.47 32.90
CA SER A 13 9.49 -1.64 31.45
C SER A 13 8.62 -2.86 31.12
N LYS A 14 8.81 -3.99 31.81
CA LYS A 14 7.96 -5.18 31.64
C LYS A 14 6.51 -4.92 32.03
N LEU A 15 6.27 -4.17 33.11
CA LEU A 15 4.92 -3.76 33.52
C LEU A 15 4.28 -2.83 32.49
N ALA A 16 5.01 -1.84 31.99
CA ALA A 16 4.52 -0.91 30.98
C ALA A 16 4.11 -1.63 29.67
N ILE A 17 4.91 -2.61 29.23
CA ILE A 17 4.59 -3.42 28.05
C ILE A 17 3.31 -4.22 28.29
N LYS A 18 3.21 -4.94 29.42
CA LYS A 18 2.00 -5.69 29.76
C LYS A 18 0.76 -4.81 29.81
N LEU A 19 0.89 -3.60 30.36
CA LEU A 19 -0.21 -2.63 30.39
C LEU A 19 -0.65 -2.24 28.98
N LEU A 20 0.29 -2.01 28.05
CA LEU A 20 -0.02 -1.67 26.66
C LEU A 20 -0.63 -2.84 25.89
N GLU A 21 -0.12 -4.05 26.09
CA GLU A 21 -0.61 -5.26 25.41
C GLU A 21 -1.99 -5.68 25.91
N GLU A 22 -2.14 -5.84 27.22
CA GLU A 22 -3.36 -6.38 27.83
C GLU A 22 -4.41 -5.27 28.06
N GLY A 23 -3.98 -4.08 28.50
CA GLY A 23 -4.88 -2.98 28.88
C GLY A 23 -5.28 -2.06 27.73
N PHE A 24 -4.43 -1.91 26.72
CA PHE A 24 -4.70 -1.03 25.57
C PHE A 24 -4.67 -1.75 24.22
N HIS A 25 -4.68 -3.09 24.23
CA HIS A 25 -4.79 -3.93 23.04
C HIS A 25 -3.81 -3.55 21.93
N LEU A 26 -2.56 -3.21 22.28
CA LEU A 26 -1.54 -2.79 21.32
C LEU A 26 -1.38 -3.80 20.16
N GLN A 27 -1.47 -5.10 20.45
CA GLN A 27 -1.38 -6.14 19.43
C GLN A 27 -2.49 -6.04 18.38
N GLU A 28 -3.71 -5.72 18.81
CA GLU A 28 -4.86 -5.58 17.90
C GLU A 28 -4.73 -4.33 17.01
N HIS A 29 -4.20 -3.24 17.56
CA HIS A 29 -3.83 -2.07 16.76
C HIS A 29 -2.78 -2.44 15.70
N LEU A 30 -1.73 -3.18 16.06
CA LEU A 30 -0.71 -3.63 15.12
C LEU A 30 -1.29 -4.55 14.02
N LEU A 31 -2.24 -5.43 14.37
CA LEU A 31 -2.96 -6.26 13.41
C LEU A 31 -3.84 -5.43 12.46
N ALA A 32 -4.52 -4.40 12.96
CA ALA A 32 -5.27 -3.47 12.11
C ALA A 32 -4.33 -2.74 11.13
N LEU A 33 -3.18 -2.26 11.59
CA LEU A 33 -2.18 -1.63 10.70
C LEU A 33 -1.70 -2.60 9.62
N ARG A 34 -1.48 -3.87 9.97
CA ARG A 34 -1.16 -4.92 9.01
C ARG A 34 -2.28 -5.10 7.98
N ARG A 35 -3.52 -5.23 8.44
CA ARG A 35 -4.69 -5.45 7.59
C ARG A 35 -4.88 -4.34 6.56
N TYR A 36 -4.78 -3.09 6.97
CA TYR A 36 -5.09 -1.94 6.11
C TYR A 36 -3.86 -1.41 5.36
N TYR A 37 -2.75 -1.09 6.03
CA TYR A 37 -1.62 -0.47 5.32
C TYR A 37 -0.85 -1.45 4.43
N PHE A 38 -0.84 -2.73 4.78
CA PHE A 38 -0.20 -3.78 3.98
C PHE A 38 -1.17 -4.57 3.10
N MET A 39 -2.46 -4.22 3.13
CA MET A 39 -3.51 -4.87 2.36
C MET A 39 -3.52 -6.41 2.52
N GLU A 40 -3.36 -6.92 3.74
CA GLU A 40 -3.40 -8.38 4.01
C GLU A 40 -4.73 -8.99 3.55
N SER A 41 -5.84 -8.27 3.78
CA SER A 41 -7.12 -8.50 3.13
C SER A 41 -7.31 -7.38 2.12
N ALA A 42 -7.06 -7.65 0.85
CA ALA A 42 -6.96 -6.59 -0.17
C ALA A 42 -8.31 -6.20 -0.80
N ASP A 43 -9.39 -6.90 -0.48
CA ASP A 43 -10.72 -6.74 -1.09
C ASP A 43 -11.35 -5.38 -0.83
N TRP A 44 -11.22 -4.82 0.38
CA TRP A 44 -11.66 -3.45 0.67
C TRP A 44 -10.96 -2.44 -0.25
N ALA A 45 -9.67 -2.64 -0.55
CA ALA A 45 -8.91 -1.73 -1.40
C ALA A 45 -9.35 -1.84 -2.87
N ASP A 46 -9.81 -3.01 -3.31
CA ASP A 46 -10.38 -3.17 -4.66
C ASP A 46 -11.71 -2.41 -4.78
N TYR A 47 -12.63 -2.58 -3.83
CA TYR A 47 -13.88 -1.79 -3.79
C TYR A 47 -13.62 -0.29 -3.72
N PHE A 48 -12.61 0.11 -2.95
CA PHE A 48 -12.23 1.51 -2.80
C PHE A 48 -11.69 2.11 -4.10
N ILE A 49 -10.73 1.43 -4.74
CA ILE A 49 -10.18 1.85 -6.03
C ILE A 49 -11.28 1.92 -7.09
N MET A 50 -12.16 0.92 -7.17
CA MET A 50 -13.27 0.91 -8.12
C MET A 50 -14.22 2.09 -7.89
N SER A 51 -14.59 2.35 -6.63
CA SER A 51 -15.46 3.49 -6.27
C SER A 51 -14.83 4.82 -6.67
N LEU A 52 -13.52 4.96 -6.50
CA LEU A 52 -12.81 6.17 -6.92
C LEU A 52 -12.69 6.30 -8.44
N TRP A 53 -12.48 5.20 -9.16
CA TRP A 53 -12.26 5.20 -10.61
C TRP A 53 -13.46 5.75 -11.40
N HIS A 54 -14.68 5.55 -10.89
CA HIS A 54 -15.89 6.04 -11.55
C HIS A 54 -16.04 7.58 -11.58
N HIS A 55 -15.23 8.31 -10.81
CA HIS A 55 -15.40 9.75 -10.61
C HIS A 55 -14.29 10.65 -11.18
N ASN A 56 -13.28 10.10 -11.89
CA ASN A 56 -12.21 10.87 -12.57
C ASN A 56 -11.61 12.01 -11.72
N TRP A 57 -11.13 11.69 -10.52
CA TRP A 57 -10.62 12.66 -9.54
C TRP A 57 -9.43 13.49 -10.05
N CYS A 58 -9.53 14.82 -9.95
CA CYS A 58 -8.37 15.72 -9.94
C CYS A 58 -7.93 16.01 -8.50
N ALA A 59 -6.63 16.26 -8.26
CA ALA A 59 -6.10 16.55 -6.92
C ALA A 59 -6.79 17.76 -6.24
N THR A 60 -7.14 18.80 -7.01
CA THR A 60 -7.85 19.99 -6.52
C THR A 60 -9.29 19.67 -6.08
N GLU A 61 -9.97 18.79 -6.81
CA GLU A 61 -11.34 18.34 -6.48
C GLU A 61 -11.34 17.39 -5.29
N ALA A 62 -10.30 16.54 -5.18
CA ALA A 62 -10.14 15.62 -4.07
C ALA A 62 -9.99 16.34 -2.73
N TYR A 63 -9.28 17.47 -2.69
CA TYR A 63 -9.16 18.29 -1.48
C TYR A 63 -10.51 18.86 -1.04
N GLN A 64 -11.37 19.24 -1.98
CA GLN A 64 -12.70 19.79 -1.67
C GLN A 64 -13.70 18.69 -1.27
N ARG A 65 -13.47 17.44 -1.67
CA ARG A 65 -14.38 16.32 -1.51
C ARG A 65 -13.80 15.18 -0.66
N VAL A 66 -12.90 15.49 0.28
CA VAL A 66 -12.28 14.48 1.18
C VAL A 66 -13.34 13.71 1.96
N SER A 67 -14.44 14.35 2.37
CA SER A 67 -15.56 13.69 3.04
C SER A 67 -16.24 12.62 2.17
N GLU A 68 -16.31 12.83 0.86
CA GLU A 68 -16.87 11.85 -0.07
C GLU A 68 -15.91 10.68 -0.27
N ILE A 69 -14.61 10.96 -0.41
CA ILE A 69 -13.57 9.93 -0.47
C ILE A 69 -13.57 9.10 0.82
N GLN A 70 -13.76 9.74 1.97
CA GLN A 70 -13.94 9.07 3.27
C GLN A 70 -15.16 8.15 3.25
N SER A 71 -16.30 8.62 2.74
CA SER A 71 -17.51 7.78 2.61
C SER A 71 -17.26 6.57 1.70
N PHE A 72 -16.52 6.73 0.61
CA PHE A 72 -16.13 5.60 -0.24
C PHE A 72 -15.23 4.60 0.47
N LEU A 73 -14.29 5.06 1.31
CA LEU A 73 -13.49 4.17 2.13
C LEU A 73 -14.37 3.37 3.09
N GLU A 74 -15.26 4.04 3.82
CA GLU A 74 -16.17 3.41 4.80
C GLU A 74 -17.07 2.36 4.15
N LEU A 75 -17.70 2.69 3.02
CA LEU A 75 -18.53 1.76 2.26
C LEU A 75 -17.72 0.58 1.71
N SER A 76 -16.49 0.82 1.28
CA SER A 76 -15.62 -0.24 0.74
C SER A 76 -15.20 -1.22 1.83
N VAL A 77 -14.85 -0.72 3.02
CA VAL A 77 -14.55 -1.56 4.18
C VAL A 77 -15.79 -2.32 4.63
N GLN A 78 -16.97 -1.68 4.67
CA GLN A 78 -18.23 -2.32 5.00
C GLN A 78 -18.61 -3.46 4.04
N ARG A 79 -18.32 -3.32 2.75
CA ARG A 79 -18.62 -4.35 1.71
C ARG A 79 -17.56 -5.44 1.60
N SER A 80 -16.52 -5.39 2.43
CA SER A 80 -15.38 -6.29 2.39
C SER A 80 -15.39 -7.29 3.54
N SER A 81 -14.43 -8.21 3.51
CA SER A 81 -14.09 -9.11 4.61
C SER A 81 -13.68 -8.37 5.90
N CYS A 82 -13.39 -7.07 5.82
CA CYS A 82 -13.02 -6.22 6.96
C CYS A 82 -14.22 -5.62 7.70
N GLU A 83 -15.47 -5.88 7.28
CA GLU A 83 -16.68 -5.31 7.90
C GLU A 83 -16.74 -5.51 9.42
N ARG A 84 -16.30 -6.67 9.90
CA ARG A 84 -16.37 -7.07 11.32
C ARG A 84 -15.18 -6.63 12.15
N ASP A 85 -14.22 -5.91 11.57
CA ASP A 85 -13.05 -5.43 12.30
C ASP A 85 -13.44 -4.29 13.24
N PRO A 86 -13.22 -4.42 14.56
CA PRO A 86 -13.54 -3.36 15.53
C PRO A 86 -12.69 -2.10 15.36
N TYR A 87 -11.57 -2.14 14.61
CA TYR A 87 -10.68 -1.01 14.40
C TYR A 87 -10.93 -0.24 13.09
N LYS A 88 -11.92 -0.65 12.29
CA LYS A 88 -12.20 -0.03 10.98
C LYS A 88 -12.53 1.47 11.05
N ASP A 89 -13.25 1.90 12.08
CA ASP A 89 -13.72 3.29 12.24
C ASP A 89 -12.59 4.26 12.63
N ARG A 90 -11.38 3.74 12.89
CA ARG A 90 -10.18 4.54 13.14
C ARG A 90 -9.48 4.96 11.84
N LEU A 91 -9.85 4.37 10.70
CA LEU A 91 -9.29 4.73 9.42
C LEU A 91 -9.83 6.07 8.95
N PHE A 92 -8.96 6.86 8.33
CA PHE A 92 -9.39 8.08 7.66
C PHE A 92 -8.53 8.34 6.43
N VAL A 93 -9.08 9.04 5.45
CA VAL A 93 -8.31 9.52 4.30
C VAL A 93 -7.83 10.95 4.52
N TYR A 94 -6.70 11.30 3.92
CA TYR A 94 -6.21 12.67 3.83
C TYR A 94 -5.56 12.91 2.47
N VAL A 95 -5.45 14.18 2.07
CA VAL A 95 -4.76 14.56 0.84
C VAL A 95 -3.31 14.92 1.17
N LYS A 96 -2.37 14.34 0.43
CA LYS A 96 -0.93 14.56 0.55
C LYS A 96 -0.56 15.87 -0.15
N GLY A 97 0.18 16.72 0.56
CA GLY A 97 0.67 18.00 0.04
C GLY A 97 -0.32 19.16 0.25
N ASP A 98 0.23 20.37 0.23
CA ASP A 98 -0.50 21.60 0.52
C ASP A 98 -1.15 22.15 -0.75
N GLY A 99 -2.17 21.47 -1.29
CA GLY A 99 -3.05 21.95 -2.37
C GLY A 99 -2.40 22.36 -3.72
N MET A 100 -1.08 22.31 -3.85
CA MET A 100 -0.29 22.97 -4.88
C MET A 100 0.58 21.96 -5.63
N MET A 101 0.00 20.81 -5.96
CA MET A 101 0.56 19.98 -7.03
C MET A 101 0.22 20.67 -8.36
N PRO A 102 1.19 20.91 -9.26
CA PRO A 102 0.91 21.51 -10.55
C PRO A 102 -0.14 20.67 -11.29
N LEU A 103 -1.21 21.33 -11.74
CA LEU A 103 -2.34 20.81 -12.53
C LEU A 103 -1.96 20.14 -13.88
N SER A 104 -0.68 19.82 -14.12
CA SER A 104 -0.15 19.58 -15.46
C SER A 104 0.02 18.12 -15.83
N THR A 105 -0.36 17.16 -14.99
CA THR A 105 -0.49 15.78 -15.43
C THR A 105 -1.88 15.30 -15.05
N SER A 106 -2.77 15.14 -16.04
CA SER A 106 -3.85 14.17 -15.85
C SER A 106 -3.15 12.84 -15.56
N ALA A 107 -3.06 12.47 -14.29
CA ALA A 107 -2.39 11.26 -13.87
C ALA A 107 -3.32 10.08 -14.19
N ILE A 108 -3.72 9.92 -15.45
CA ILE A 108 -4.51 8.79 -15.91
C ILE A 108 -3.55 7.60 -15.90
N GLY A 109 -3.73 6.70 -14.94
CA GLY A 109 -2.97 5.45 -14.86
C GLY A 109 -2.46 5.14 -13.46
N VAL A 110 -1.18 4.79 -13.35
CA VAL A 110 -0.60 4.26 -12.10
C VAL A 110 -0.51 5.32 -10.99
N HIS A 111 -0.52 6.61 -11.35
CA HIS A 111 -0.35 7.74 -10.43
C HIS A 111 -1.66 8.44 -10.05
N SER A 112 -2.82 7.91 -10.47
CA SER A 112 -4.13 8.55 -10.28
C SER A 112 -4.44 8.90 -8.82
N PHE A 113 -3.87 8.18 -7.86
CA PHE A 113 -4.17 8.34 -6.43
C PHE A 113 -2.94 8.71 -5.60
N ASP A 114 -1.88 9.25 -6.21
CA ASP A 114 -0.67 9.67 -5.48
C ASP A 114 -0.94 10.82 -4.49
N PHE A 115 -1.98 11.61 -4.74
CA PHE A 115 -2.45 12.65 -3.81
C PHE A 115 -3.14 12.08 -2.56
N LEU A 116 -3.48 10.79 -2.53
CA LEU A 116 -4.29 10.19 -1.46
C LEU A 116 -3.41 9.50 -0.41
N GLY A 117 -3.70 9.76 0.86
CA GLY A 117 -3.12 9.09 2.01
C GLY A 117 -4.16 8.39 2.86
N LEU A 118 -3.78 7.23 3.41
CA LEU A 118 -4.53 6.54 4.46
C LEU A 118 -3.92 6.88 5.82
N GLY A 119 -4.78 7.23 6.77
CA GLY A 119 -4.46 7.53 8.15
C GLY A 119 -5.17 6.57 9.11
N TYR A 120 -4.67 6.49 10.34
CA TYR A 120 -5.24 5.66 11.40
C TYR A 120 -5.16 6.37 12.75
N ARG A 121 -6.29 6.50 13.43
CA ARG A 121 -6.41 7.21 14.71
C ARG A 121 -5.98 6.31 15.87
N VAL A 122 -4.99 6.77 16.63
CA VAL A 122 -4.47 6.09 17.82
C VAL A 122 -4.60 7.01 19.02
N ASP A 123 -5.22 6.50 20.08
CA ASP A 123 -5.37 7.22 21.33
C ASP A 123 -4.12 7.02 22.23
N TRP A 124 -3.90 7.97 23.14
CA TRP A 124 -2.93 7.76 24.21
C TRP A 124 -3.41 6.58 25.09
N PRO A 125 -2.52 5.67 25.54
CA PRO A 125 -1.05 5.69 25.47
C PRO A 125 -0.42 4.94 24.29
N VAL A 126 -1.23 4.31 23.42
CA VAL A 126 -0.73 3.52 22.28
C VAL A 126 0.10 4.39 21.31
N SER A 127 -0.22 5.69 21.22
CA SER A 127 0.52 6.68 20.42
C SER A 127 1.98 6.88 20.84
N ILE A 128 2.38 6.46 22.05
CA ILE A 128 3.78 6.47 22.48
C ILE A 128 4.60 5.46 21.64
N VAL A 129 3.98 4.34 21.27
CA VAL A 129 4.60 3.31 20.43
C VAL A 129 4.36 3.61 18.94
N LEU A 130 3.11 3.96 18.59
CA LEU A 130 2.69 4.28 17.22
C LEU A 130 2.85 5.79 16.96
N THR A 131 4.08 6.20 16.71
CA THR A 131 4.43 7.60 16.49
C THR A 131 4.06 8.10 15.09
N HIS A 132 4.02 9.42 14.92
CA HIS A 132 3.83 10.05 13.60
C HIS A 132 4.87 9.59 12.56
N GLY A 133 6.13 9.39 12.99
CA GLY A 133 7.19 8.89 12.10
C GLY A 133 6.87 7.49 11.57
N THR A 134 6.32 6.62 12.41
CA THR A 134 5.87 5.28 12.02
C THR A 134 4.73 5.35 11.01
N PHE A 135 3.74 6.23 11.23
CA PHE A 135 2.63 6.41 10.30
C PHE A 135 3.04 6.94 8.93
N LYS A 136 4.09 7.76 8.84
CA LYS A 136 4.64 8.19 7.56
C LYS A 136 5.12 7.00 6.72
N ILE A 137 5.85 6.07 7.34
CA ILE A 137 6.33 4.84 6.67
C ILE A 137 5.15 3.98 6.22
N TYR A 138 4.15 3.79 7.07
CA TYR A 138 2.95 3.05 6.70
C TYR A 138 2.21 3.69 5.52
N ALA A 139 2.06 5.01 5.51
CA ALA A 139 1.43 5.74 4.41
C ALA A 139 2.22 5.65 3.09
N GLU A 140 3.55 5.53 3.14
CA GLU A 140 4.40 5.27 1.97
C GLU A 140 4.19 3.84 1.43
N ILE A 141 4.12 2.84 2.31
CA ILE A 141 3.81 1.45 1.97
C ILE A 141 2.45 1.36 1.29
N PHE A 142 1.42 1.97 1.89
CA PHE A 142 0.07 2.01 1.33
C PHE A 142 0.07 2.59 -0.10
N SER A 143 0.71 3.74 -0.33
CA SER A 143 0.78 4.33 -1.67
C SER A 143 1.56 3.47 -2.67
N PHE A 144 2.61 2.78 -2.24
CA PHE A 144 3.29 1.81 -3.11
C PHE A 144 2.34 0.67 -3.52
N LEU A 145 1.59 0.09 -2.58
CA LEU A 145 0.67 -1.01 -2.87
C LEU A 145 -0.51 -0.57 -3.75
N ILE A 146 -1.04 0.64 -3.55
CA ILE A 146 -2.04 1.24 -4.44
C ILE A 146 -1.49 1.34 -5.86
N ARG A 147 -0.27 1.84 -6.06
CA ARG A 147 0.36 1.90 -7.39
C ARG A 147 0.48 0.52 -8.02
N VAL A 148 0.92 -0.50 -7.29
CA VAL A 148 0.98 -1.88 -7.79
C VAL A 148 -0.40 -2.36 -8.26
N LYS A 149 -1.47 -2.09 -7.49
CA LYS A 149 -2.84 -2.41 -7.89
C LYS A 149 -3.28 -1.66 -9.15
N LEU A 150 -3.02 -0.36 -9.22
CA LEU A 150 -3.36 0.45 -10.40
C LEU A 150 -2.61 0.00 -11.65
N SER A 151 -1.37 -0.47 -11.51
CA SER A 151 -0.61 -1.08 -12.62
C SER A 151 -1.31 -2.34 -13.14
N VAL A 152 -1.81 -3.21 -12.26
CA VAL A 152 -2.59 -4.40 -12.65
C VAL A 152 -3.87 -4.00 -13.38
N PHE A 153 -4.62 -3.03 -12.86
CA PHE A 153 -5.83 -2.53 -13.51
C PHE A 153 -5.53 -1.93 -14.89
N SER A 154 -4.52 -1.08 -14.99
CA SER A 154 -4.11 -0.42 -16.24
C SER A 154 -3.65 -1.43 -17.29
N LEU A 155 -2.90 -2.46 -16.89
CA LEU A 155 -2.51 -3.54 -17.81
C LEU A 155 -3.71 -4.35 -18.27
N THR A 156 -4.67 -4.61 -17.39
CA THR A 156 -5.89 -5.34 -17.75
C THR A 156 -6.73 -4.54 -18.76
N ASP A 157 -6.79 -3.22 -18.60
CA ASP A 157 -7.46 -2.32 -19.54
C ASP A 157 -6.74 -2.28 -20.89
N ALA A 158 -5.41 -2.10 -20.89
CA ALA A 158 -4.61 -2.15 -22.11
C ALA A 158 -4.76 -3.47 -22.87
N TRP A 159 -4.87 -4.60 -22.16
CA TRP A 159 -5.12 -5.90 -22.78
C TRP A 159 -6.49 -6.00 -23.45
N ARG A 160 -7.53 -5.42 -22.82
CA ARG A 160 -8.87 -5.34 -23.41
C ARG A 160 -8.82 -4.55 -24.71
N SER A 161 -8.19 -3.37 -24.71
CA SER A 161 -8.01 -2.58 -25.93
C SER A 161 -7.22 -3.32 -27.01
N LEU A 162 -6.14 -4.03 -26.66
CA LEU A 162 -5.37 -4.82 -27.63
C LEU A 162 -6.21 -5.94 -28.26
N LYS A 163 -7.07 -6.61 -27.48
CA LYS A 163 -7.96 -7.66 -27.99
C LYS A 163 -9.01 -7.12 -28.95
N GLU A 164 -9.52 -5.91 -28.72
CA GLU A 164 -10.49 -5.25 -29.60
C GLU A 164 -9.87 -4.84 -30.94
N VAL A 165 -8.59 -4.44 -30.94
CA VAL A 165 -7.87 -4.02 -32.15
C VAL A 165 -7.41 -5.20 -33.01
N MET A 166 -7.15 -6.37 -32.39
CA MET A 166 -6.69 -7.58 -33.08
C MET A 166 -7.52 -7.99 -34.33
N PRO A 167 -8.86 -8.11 -34.27
CA PRO A 167 -9.66 -8.46 -35.45
C PRO A 167 -9.59 -7.42 -36.56
N LEU A 168 -9.55 -6.12 -36.21
CA LEU A 168 -9.49 -5.01 -37.17
C LEU A 168 -8.20 -5.04 -38.00
N ILE A 169 -7.07 -5.39 -37.37
CA ILE A 169 -5.79 -5.54 -38.07
C ILE A 169 -5.83 -6.75 -39.01
N ARG A 170 -6.48 -7.85 -38.61
CA ARG A 170 -6.52 -9.11 -39.38
C ARG A 170 -7.35 -9.02 -40.65
N GLU A 171 -8.42 -8.23 -40.67
CA GLU A 171 -9.31 -8.04 -41.83
C GLU A 171 -8.70 -7.12 -42.91
N ASN A 172 -7.67 -6.34 -42.58
CA ASN A 172 -7.13 -5.32 -43.47
C ASN A 172 -6.07 -5.90 -44.45
N HIS A 173 -6.50 -6.59 -45.49
CA HIS A 173 -5.64 -7.42 -46.36
C HIS A 173 -4.80 -6.69 -47.41
N HIS A 174 -4.67 -5.36 -47.38
CA HIS A 174 -4.00 -4.61 -48.44
C HIS A 174 -2.68 -3.95 -47.99
N SER A 175 -1.60 -4.25 -48.74
CA SER A 175 -0.26 -3.60 -48.76
C SER A 175 0.79 -4.02 -47.72
N MET A 176 2.06 -3.66 -47.99
CA MET A 176 3.22 -3.78 -47.09
C MET A 176 2.98 -3.18 -45.69
N ARG A 177 2.07 -2.22 -45.58
CA ARG A 177 1.67 -1.58 -44.32
C ARG A 177 1.04 -2.56 -43.33
N HIS A 178 0.27 -3.54 -43.81
CA HIS A 178 -0.35 -4.59 -42.98
C HIS A 178 0.70 -5.45 -42.26
N ARG A 179 1.82 -5.79 -42.93
CA ARG A 179 2.91 -6.56 -42.31
C ARG A 179 3.58 -5.78 -41.18
N GLN A 180 3.74 -4.46 -41.35
CA GLN A 180 4.32 -3.60 -40.32
C GLN A 180 3.37 -3.41 -39.12
N GLU A 181 2.07 -3.25 -39.38
CA GLU A 181 1.04 -3.15 -38.34
C GLU A 181 0.94 -4.45 -37.50
N LEU A 182 1.00 -5.62 -38.14
CA LEU A 182 1.07 -6.90 -37.44
C LEU A 182 2.35 -7.02 -36.60
N ALA A 183 3.51 -6.62 -37.13
CA ALA A 183 4.77 -6.66 -36.40
C ALA A 183 4.73 -5.75 -35.15
N HIS A 184 4.18 -4.54 -35.29
CA HIS A 184 3.97 -3.62 -34.16
C HIS A 184 2.99 -4.21 -33.14
N PHE A 185 1.88 -4.81 -33.58
CA PHE A 185 0.93 -5.47 -32.70
C PHE A 185 1.58 -6.63 -31.91
N HIS A 186 2.35 -7.50 -32.57
CA HIS A 186 3.09 -8.56 -31.89
C HIS A 186 4.11 -8.02 -30.88
N MET A 187 4.78 -6.91 -31.20
CA MET A 187 5.68 -6.23 -30.26
C MET A 187 4.90 -5.72 -29.03
N LEU A 188 3.75 -5.08 -29.22
CA LEU A 188 2.89 -4.61 -28.12
C LEU A 188 2.40 -5.75 -27.24
N VAL A 189 1.95 -6.86 -27.83
CA VAL A 189 1.52 -8.06 -27.07
C VAL A 189 2.69 -8.66 -26.28
N LYS A 190 3.89 -8.71 -26.87
CA LYS A 190 5.09 -9.21 -26.19
C LYS A 190 5.47 -8.31 -25.01
N LEU A 191 5.47 -6.99 -25.22
CA LEU A 191 5.73 -6.01 -24.15
C LEU A 191 4.69 -6.14 -23.04
N TRP A 192 3.41 -6.23 -23.39
CA TRP A 192 2.34 -6.43 -22.42
C TRP A 192 2.58 -7.68 -21.56
N HIS A 193 2.94 -8.81 -22.20
CA HIS A 193 3.21 -10.05 -21.48
C HIS A 193 4.40 -9.92 -20.52
N GLN A 194 5.48 -9.26 -20.94
CA GLN A 194 6.66 -9.00 -20.10
C GLN A 194 6.30 -8.14 -18.88
N VAL A 195 5.58 -7.04 -19.08
CA VAL A 195 5.18 -6.15 -17.99
C VAL A 195 4.18 -6.84 -17.05
N ASN A 196 3.21 -7.58 -17.58
CA ASN A 196 2.26 -8.35 -16.78
C ASN A 196 2.96 -9.44 -15.95
N HIS A 197 3.95 -10.12 -16.52
CA HIS A 197 4.77 -11.08 -15.78
C HIS A 197 5.55 -10.39 -14.65
N PHE A 198 6.20 -9.26 -14.93
CA PHE A 198 6.91 -8.47 -13.92
C PHE A 198 5.99 -8.07 -12.76
N ILE A 199 4.84 -7.47 -13.05
CA ILE A 199 3.89 -7.03 -12.02
C ILE A 199 3.33 -8.22 -11.23
N SER A 200 3.04 -9.34 -11.89
CA SER A 200 2.58 -10.56 -11.21
C SER A 200 3.63 -11.10 -10.24
N THR A 201 4.90 -11.15 -10.68
CA THR A 201 6.04 -11.56 -9.85
C THR A 201 6.27 -10.60 -8.69
N LEU A 202 6.19 -9.29 -8.93
CA LEU A 202 6.31 -8.27 -7.89
C LEU A 202 5.21 -8.44 -6.82
N ARG A 203 3.95 -8.64 -7.25
CA ARG A 203 2.83 -8.87 -6.33
C ARG A 203 3.06 -10.11 -5.47
N GLN A 204 3.49 -11.22 -6.08
CA GLN A 204 3.81 -12.46 -5.36
C GLN A 204 4.97 -12.27 -4.38
N TYR A 205 6.01 -11.54 -4.78
CA TYR A 205 7.15 -11.22 -3.92
C TYR A 205 6.71 -10.39 -2.71
N VAL A 206 5.96 -9.31 -2.93
CA VAL A 206 5.43 -8.45 -1.87
C VAL A 206 4.56 -9.26 -0.91
N GLN A 207 3.62 -10.07 -1.43
CA GLN A 207 2.78 -10.93 -0.60
C GLN A 207 3.59 -11.94 0.22
N SER A 208 4.67 -12.48 -0.35
CA SER A 208 5.59 -13.38 0.36
C SER A 208 6.39 -12.66 1.46
N GLN A 209 6.87 -11.44 1.20
CA GLN A 209 7.55 -10.64 2.23
C GLN A 209 6.62 -10.25 3.38
N LEU A 210 5.35 -10.00 3.07
CA LEU A 210 4.29 -9.70 4.04
C LEU A 210 3.67 -10.96 4.69
N SER A 211 4.27 -12.12 4.44
CA SER A 211 3.78 -13.40 4.94
C SER A 211 3.75 -13.48 6.46
N HIS A 212 2.98 -14.45 6.94
CA HIS A 212 2.85 -14.79 8.34
C HIS A 212 4.21 -15.06 9.02
N LEU A 213 5.21 -15.57 8.29
CA LEU A 213 6.53 -15.85 8.87
C LEU A 213 7.32 -14.56 9.21
N SER A 214 7.30 -13.56 8.33
CA SER A 214 7.88 -12.24 8.60
C SER A 214 7.16 -11.55 9.75
N TRP A 215 5.83 -11.69 9.80
CA TRP A 215 5.01 -11.16 10.89
C TRP A 215 5.27 -11.85 12.23
N CYS A 216 5.36 -13.17 12.26
CA CYS A 216 5.68 -13.93 13.47
C CYS A 216 7.09 -13.62 13.97
N ARG A 217 8.06 -13.44 13.07
CA ARG A 217 9.39 -12.96 13.42
C ARG A 217 9.35 -11.57 14.04
N PHE A 218 8.55 -10.67 13.46
CA PHE A 218 8.31 -9.34 14.01
C PHE A 218 7.70 -9.41 15.42
N LEU A 219 6.57 -10.11 15.61
CA LEU A 219 5.93 -10.28 16.92
C LEU A 219 6.85 -10.94 17.95
N HIS A 220 7.62 -11.95 17.54
CA HIS A 220 8.58 -12.62 18.41
C HIS A 220 9.75 -11.69 18.80
N SER A 221 10.21 -10.84 17.88
CA SER A 221 11.21 -9.80 18.15
C SER A 221 10.66 -8.75 19.12
N LEU A 222 9.40 -8.33 18.96
CA LEU A 222 8.71 -7.43 19.89
C LEU A 222 8.62 -8.04 21.30
N ASN A 223 8.22 -9.31 21.42
CA ASN A 223 8.06 -9.96 22.72
C ASN A 223 9.41 -10.22 23.44
N ASN A 224 10.49 -10.48 22.69
CA ASN A 224 11.77 -10.89 23.27
C ASN A 224 12.81 -9.78 23.46
N LYS A 225 12.69 -8.62 22.79
CA LYS A 225 13.69 -7.54 22.87
C LYS A 225 13.11 -6.25 23.46
N VAL A 226 12.95 -6.24 24.78
CA VAL A 226 12.62 -5.05 25.62
C VAL A 226 13.75 -3.99 25.64
N ARG A 227 14.85 -4.19 24.91
CA ARG A 227 15.95 -3.23 24.80
C ARG A 227 16.04 -2.79 23.34
N THR A 228 15.70 -1.54 23.06
CA THR A 228 15.78 -0.87 21.72
C THR A 228 14.55 -1.00 20.81
N PHE A 229 13.35 -0.79 21.38
CA PHE A 229 12.07 -0.96 20.67
C PHE A 229 11.83 0.00 19.49
N LEU A 230 12.37 1.22 19.50
CA LEU A 230 12.10 2.20 18.43
C LEU A 230 13.06 2.11 17.23
N PHE A 231 14.35 1.80 17.45
CA PHE A 231 15.30 1.72 16.35
C PHE A 231 15.13 0.43 15.54
N GLN A 232 14.89 -0.73 16.16
CA GLN A 232 14.86 -2.00 15.44
C GLN A 232 13.56 -2.23 14.63
N LEU A 233 12.44 -1.64 15.08
CA LEU A 233 11.16 -1.60 14.37
C LEU A 233 11.25 -0.79 13.07
N ILE A 234 12.08 0.26 13.08
CA ILE A 234 12.47 1.06 11.92
C ILE A 234 13.49 0.29 11.07
N THR A 235 14.48 -0.41 11.65
CA THR A 235 15.50 -1.15 10.89
C THR A 235 14.97 -2.40 10.17
N GLU A 236 14.05 -3.16 10.77
CA GLU A 236 13.49 -4.37 10.15
C GLU A 236 12.36 -4.04 9.16
N ASN A 237 11.56 -2.99 9.39
CA ASN A 237 10.71 -2.41 8.33
C ASN A 237 11.54 -1.75 7.23
N ASN A 238 12.68 -1.10 7.58
CA ASN A 238 13.64 -0.61 6.60
C ASN A 238 14.30 -1.75 5.82
N CYS A 239 14.42 -2.99 6.30
CA CYS A 239 14.92 -4.07 5.45
C CYS A 239 13.97 -4.38 4.29
N ILE A 240 12.65 -4.40 4.53
CA ILE A 240 11.65 -4.63 3.47
C ILE A 240 11.49 -3.38 2.59
N VAL A 241 11.47 -2.19 3.19
CA VAL A 241 11.35 -0.90 2.48
C VAL A 241 12.63 -0.54 1.71
N GLN A 242 13.83 -0.81 2.23
CA GLN A 242 15.10 -0.63 1.53
C GLN A 242 15.33 -1.70 0.46
N LEU A 243 14.86 -2.95 0.62
CA LEU A 243 14.93 -3.94 -0.46
C LEU A 243 14.08 -3.53 -1.68
N ILE A 244 12.90 -2.94 -1.43
CA ILE A 244 12.01 -2.46 -2.50
C ILE A 244 12.50 -1.11 -3.08
N SER A 245 12.96 -0.18 -2.24
CA SER A 245 13.46 1.14 -2.66
C SER A 245 14.83 1.08 -3.35
N HIS A 246 15.76 0.23 -2.88
CA HIS A 246 17.08 0.06 -3.48
C HIS A 246 17.00 -0.64 -4.85
N ARG A 247 16.06 -1.58 -5.05
CA ARG A 247 15.85 -2.21 -6.37
C ARG A 247 15.07 -1.34 -7.35
N ALA A 248 14.12 -0.52 -6.89
CA ALA A 248 13.41 0.44 -7.74
C ALA A 248 14.31 1.61 -8.22
N LYS A 249 15.40 1.93 -7.51
CA LYS A 249 16.40 2.91 -7.95
C LYS A 249 17.36 2.37 -9.02
N ILE A 250 17.67 1.07 -9.02
CA ILE A 250 18.55 0.45 -10.03
C ILE A 250 17.91 0.46 -11.44
N GLU A 251 16.59 0.55 -11.55
CA GLU A 251 15.87 0.66 -12.83
C GLU A 251 15.68 2.11 -13.33
N ASN A 252 16.03 3.13 -12.54
CA ASN A 252 15.98 4.55 -12.96
C ASN A 252 17.37 5.12 -13.36
N GLU A 253 18.44 4.34 -13.21
CA GLU A 253 19.81 4.69 -13.63
C GLU A 253 20.31 3.85 -14.81
N LEU A 254 19.42 3.13 -15.51
CA LEU A 254 19.62 2.45 -16.80
C LEU A 254 18.59 2.96 -17.82
#